data_AF-A0A3D4UU79-F1
#
_entry.id   AF-A0A3D4UU79-F1
#
_cell.length_a   1.000
_cell.length_b   1.000
_cell.length_c   1.000
_cell.angle_alpha   90.00
_cell.angle_beta   90.00
_cell.angle_gamma   90.00
#
_symmetry.space_group_name_H-M   'P 1'
#
loop_
_entity.id
_entity.type
_entity.pdbx_description
1 polymer ?
#
loop_
_entity_poly.entity_id
_entity_poly.type
_entity_poly.pdbx_seq_one_letter_code
_entity_poly.pdbx_strand_id
1 'polypeptide(L)'
;MDKRYPIGNFDYEKDHDINDAEMYIEQIKELPSKVRALVSELSEEQLNTPYRENGWTPVQVIHHLGDSHLNSLCRFKLAMTEENPTIRPYNEAAWAVLGDYELMSVEEGLNFLEAVHLKWVAIFKTIKIDDWNRTFQHPESGINYKLINALAMYAWHGNHHLAHIELVR
;
A
#
# COMPACT_ATOMS: atom_id res chain seq x y z
N MET A 1 -21.08 -8.96 5.46
CA MET A 1 -19.69 -8.44 5.54
C MET A 1 -19.62 -7.24 4.62
N ASP A 2 -19.08 -6.11 5.08
CA ASP A 2 -18.86 -4.96 4.18
C ASP A 2 -17.66 -5.26 3.29
N LYS A 3 -17.90 -5.55 2.01
CA LYS A 3 -16.84 -5.88 1.03
C LYS A 3 -15.87 -4.72 0.79
N ARG A 4 -16.20 -3.49 1.19
CA ARG A 4 -15.28 -2.34 1.11
C ARG A 4 -14.20 -2.37 2.19
N TYR A 5 -14.42 -3.10 3.29
CA TYR A 5 -13.50 -3.19 4.43
C TYR A 5 -13.50 -4.62 5.00
N PRO A 6 -13.01 -5.61 4.22
CA PRO A 6 -13.07 -7.03 4.60
C PRO A 6 -12.27 -7.34 5.88
N ILE A 7 -11.32 -6.49 6.27
CA ILE A 7 -10.53 -6.61 7.51
C ILE A 7 -10.80 -5.49 8.52
N GLY A 8 -11.91 -4.75 8.35
CA GLY A 8 -12.21 -3.56 9.15
C GLY A 8 -11.46 -2.30 8.70
N ASN A 9 -11.75 -1.18 9.35
CA ASN A 9 -11.12 0.12 9.08
C ASN A 9 -9.78 0.27 9.80
N PHE A 10 -8.87 1.05 9.22
CA PHE A 10 -7.70 1.56 9.94
C PHE A 10 -8.12 2.68 10.90
N ASP A 11 -7.59 2.64 12.12
CA ASP A 11 -7.76 3.72 13.09
C ASP A 11 -6.63 4.75 12.91
N TYR A 12 -6.94 5.85 12.23
CA TYR A 12 -5.98 6.93 11.95
C TYR A 12 -5.65 7.78 13.18
N GLU A 13 -6.43 7.69 14.25
CA GLU A 13 -6.18 8.43 15.50
C GLU A 13 -5.30 7.63 16.47
N LYS A 14 -5.20 6.32 16.26
CA LYS A 14 -4.33 5.44 17.05
C LYS A 14 -2.86 5.74 16.79
N ASP A 15 -2.13 6.07 17.86
CA ASP A 15 -0.67 6.10 17.83
C ASP A 15 -0.12 4.67 17.92
N HIS A 16 0.91 4.37 17.15
CA HIS A 16 1.54 3.06 17.08
C HIS A 16 2.90 3.10 17.78
N ASP A 17 3.21 2.02 18.53
CA ASP A 17 4.50 1.88 19.22
C ASP A 17 5.60 1.58 18.19
N ILE A 18 6.75 2.25 18.34
CA ILE A 18 7.94 2.01 17.52
C ILE A 18 8.45 0.58 17.71
N ASN A 19 8.18 -0.05 18.86
CA ASN A 19 8.49 -1.46 19.11
C ASN A 19 7.76 -2.42 18.15
N ASP A 20 6.64 -1.99 17.54
CA ASP A 20 5.90 -2.79 16.56
C ASP A 20 6.46 -2.63 15.13
N ALA A 21 7.46 -1.77 14.91
CA ALA A 21 7.96 -1.46 13.57
C ALA A 21 8.41 -2.71 12.80
N GLU A 22 9.12 -3.64 13.45
CA GLU A 22 9.57 -4.88 12.79
C GLU A 22 8.41 -5.74 12.29
N MET A 23 7.32 -5.82 13.07
CA MET A 23 6.11 -6.55 12.67
C MET A 23 5.48 -5.92 11.42
N TYR A 24 5.33 -4.59 11.37
CA TYR A 24 4.76 -3.93 10.20
C TYR A 24 5.68 -4.03 8.97
N ILE A 25 7.00 -3.94 9.16
CA ILE A 25 7.99 -4.12 8.09
C ILE A 25 7.88 -5.53 7.50
N GLU A 26 7.70 -6.56 8.32
CA GLU A 26 7.56 -7.93 7.83
C GLU A 26 6.25 -8.11 7.03
N GLN A 27 5.13 -7.52 7.48
CA GLN A 27 3.87 -7.53 6.72
C GLN A 27 4.04 -6.86 5.34
N ILE A 28 4.73 -5.72 5.27
CA ILE A 28 5.02 -5.05 4.00
C ILE A 28 5.95 -5.92 3.15
N LYS A 29 6.99 -6.52 3.73
CA LYS A 29 7.94 -7.39 3.00
C LYS A 29 7.26 -8.61 2.39
N GLU A 30 6.33 -9.24 3.09
CA GLU A 30 5.63 -10.45 2.65
C GLU A 30 4.51 -10.17 1.64
N LEU A 31 4.03 -8.93 1.52
CA LEU A 31 2.87 -8.62 0.70
C LEU A 31 3.02 -9.05 -0.77
N PRO A 32 4.11 -8.74 -1.50
CA PRO A 32 4.20 -9.07 -2.92
C PRO A 32 4.11 -10.57 -3.18
N SER A 33 4.74 -11.41 -2.32
CA SER A 33 4.68 -12.86 -2.47
C SER A 33 3.30 -13.42 -2.13
N LYS A 34 2.60 -12.85 -1.13
CA LYS A 34 1.21 -13.21 -0.81
C LYS A 34 0.25 -12.88 -1.96
N VAL A 35 0.39 -11.69 -2.54
CA VAL A 35 -0.42 -11.28 -3.70
C VAL A 35 -0.15 -12.20 -4.88
N ARG A 36 1.13 -12.47 -5.19
CA ARG A 36 1.52 -13.39 -6.28
C ARG A 36 0.96 -14.80 -6.08
N ALA A 37 1.04 -15.34 -4.87
CA ALA A 37 0.50 -16.66 -4.56
C ALA A 37 -1.02 -16.71 -4.77
N LEU A 38 -1.76 -15.72 -4.25
CA LEU A 38 -3.20 -15.65 -4.42
C LEU A 38 -3.61 -15.51 -5.89
N VAL A 39 -2.96 -14.61 -6.62
CA VAL A 39 -3.21 -14.36 -8.05
C VAL A 39 -2.95 -15.60 -8.91
N SER A 40 -1.98 -16.43 -8.55
CA SER A 40 -1.67 -17.67 -9.29
C SER A 40 -2.79 -18.71 -9.24
N GLU A 41 -3.74 -18.56 -8.31
CA GLU A 41 -4.89 -19.46 -8.15
C GLU A 41 -6.15 -18.94 -8.85
N LEU A 42 -6.11 -17.74 -9.44
CA LEU A 42 -7.26 -17.10 -10.09
C LEU A 42 -7.29 -17.35 -11.60
N SER A 43 -8.49 -17.53 -12.15
CA SER A 43 -8.71 -17.55 -13.59
C SER A 43 -8.60 -16.14 -14.20
N GLU A 44 -8.43 -16.06 -15.51
CA GLU A 44 -8.47 -14.77 -16.24
C GLU A 44 -9.81 -14.04 -16.02
N GLU A 45 -10.93 -14.77 -15.94
CA GLU A 45 -12.24 -14.20 -15.64
C GLU A 45 -12.28 -13.59 -14.23
N GLN A 46 -11.75 -14.29 -13.22
CA GLN A 46 -11.70 -13.79 -11.84
C GLN A 46 -10.79 -12.56 -11.72
N LEU A 47 -9.64 -12.56 -12.41
CA LEU A 47 -8.71 -11.43 -12.46
C LEU A 47 -9.34 -10.16 -13.05
N ASN A 48 -10.32 -10.32 -13.94
CA ASN A 48 -11.06 -9.23 -14.57
C ASN A 48 -12.45 -8.99 -13.97
N THR A 49 -12.81 -9.69 -12.89
CA THR A 49 -14.08 -9.50 -12.19
C THR A 49 -13.91 -8.53 -11.02
N PRO A 50 -14.72 -7.47 -10.92
CA PRO A 50 -14.66 -6.56 -9.77
C PRO A 50 -14.90 -7.28 -8.43
N TYR A 51 -14.08 -7.01 -7.41
CA TYR A 51 -14.23 -7.63 -6.07
C TYR A 51 -15.56 -7.29 -5.37
N ARG A 52 -16.23 -6.24 -5.84
CA ARG A 52 -17.58 -5.82 -5.47
C ARG A 52 -18.20 -5.01 -6.61
N GLU A 53 -19.51 -4.77 -6.52
CA GLU A 53 -20.21 -3.84 -7.41
C GLU A 53 -19.53 -2.45 -7.38
N ASN A 54 -19.24 -1.90 -8.57
CA ASN A 54 -18.49 -0.65 -8.75
C ASN A 54 -17.13 -0.64 -8.02
N GLY A 55 -16.53 -1.81 -7.80
CA GLY A 55 -15.19 -1.98 -7.26
C GLY A 55 -14.15 -2.13 -8.37
N TRP A 56 -12.90 -2.32 -7.96
CA TRP A 56 -11.80 -2.63 -8.87
C TRP A 56 -11.69 -4.12 -9.14
N THR A 57 -11.10 -4.47 -10.27
CA THR A 57 -10.65 -5.83 -10.56
C THR A 57 -9.36 -6.14 -9.80
N PRO A 58 -9.01 -7.42 -9.57
CA PRO A 58 -7.68 -7.81 -9.08
C PRO A 58 -6.53 -7.17 -9.85
N VAL A 59 -6.60 -7.09 -11.18
CA VAL A 59 -5.59 -6.41 -12.01
C VAL A 59 -5.40 -4.96 -11.55
N GLN A 60 -6.48 -4.19 -11.45
CA GLN A 60 -6.43 -2.80 -10.99
C GLN A 60 -5.91 -2.68 -9.55
N VAL A 61 -6.26 -3.63 -8.66
CA VAL A 61 -5.76 -3.65 -7.28
C VAL A 61 -4.24 -3.88 -7.23
N ILE A 62 -3.70 -4.77 -8.06
CA ILE A 62 -2.25 -5.06 -8.12
C ILE A 62 -1.47 -3.81 -8.55
N HIS A 63 -1.92 -3.14 -9.61
CA HIS A 63 -1.27 -1.91 -10.08
C HIS A 63 -1.41 -0.77 -9.05
N HIS A 64 -2.60 -0.61 -8.44
CA HIS A 64 -2.82 0.38 -7.37
C HIS A 64 -1.89 0.16 -6.18
N LEU A 65 -1.69 -1.10 -5.76
CA LEU A 65 -0.73 -1.42 -4.71
C LEU A 65 0.68 -0.92 -5.06
N GLY A 66 1.13 -1.15 -6.30
CA GLY A 66 2.42 -0.64 -6.78
C GLY A 66 2.51 0.88 -6.70
N ASP A 67 1.52 1.59 -7.22
CA ASP A 67 1.49 3.06 -7.27
C ASP A 67 1.39 3.70 -5.89
N SER A 68 0.49 3.19 -5.05
CA SER A 68 0.26 3.68 -3.69
C SER A 68 1.51 3.50 -2.83
N HIS A 69 2.20 2.38 -2.98
CA HIS A 69 3.41 2.08 -2.21
C HIS A 69 4.64 2.82 -2.75
N LEU A 70 4.71 3.08 -4.06
CA LEU A 70 5.71 3.99 -4.63
C LEU A 70 5.55 5.41 -4.09
N ASN A 71 4.31 5.92 -4.05
CA ASN A 71 4.01 7.21 -3.43
C ASN A 71 4.42 7.23 -1.96
N SER A 72 4.14 6.15 -1.23
CA SER A 72 4.58 6.00 0.17
C SER A 72 6.09 6.04 0.32
N LEU A 73 6.83 5.27 -0.48
CA LEU A 73 8.28 5.27 -0.49
C LEU A 73 8.85 6.69 -0.67
N CYS A 74 8.28 7.50 -1.56
CA CYS A 74 8.66 8.90 -1.70
C CYS A 74 8.35 9.71 -0.43
N ARG A 75 7.16 9.56 0.17
CA ARG A 75 6.77 10.24 1.42
C ARG A 75 7.71 9.94 2.58
N PHE A 76 8.09 8.67 2.75
CA PHE A 76 9.08 8.26 3.75
C PHE A 76 10.43 8.95 3.53
N LYS A 77 10.91 8.98 2.29
CA LYS A 77 12.18 9.65 1.98
C LYS A 77 12.11 11.16 2.25
N LEU A 78 11.04 11.83 1.83
CA LEU A 78 10.83 13.25 2.10
C LEU A 78 10.86 13.52 3.61
N ALA A 79 10.08 12.77 4.39
CA ALA A 79 10.03 12.92 5.83
C ALA A 79 11.38 12.66 6.51
N MET A 80 12.21 11.76 5.97
CA MET A 80 13.56 11.49 6.48
C MET A 80 14.57 12.58 6.12
N THR A 81 14.31 13.39 5.09
CA THR A 81 15.27 14.41 4.59
C THR A 81 14.82 15.84 4.80
N GLU A 82 13.57 16.07 5.20
CA GLU A 82 12.97 17.40 5.34
C GLU A 82 12.24 17.52 6.68
N GLU A 83 12.04 18.76 7.16
CA GLU A 83 11.31 19.05 8.38
C GLU A 83 9.80 19.13 8.11
N ASN A 84 9.07 18.07 8.47
CA ASN A 84 7.62 17.92 8.28
C ASN A 84 7.09 18.36 6.89
N PRO A 85 7.55 17.72 5.80
CA PRO A 85 7.16 18.13 4.45
C PRO A 85 5.66 17.92 4.20
N THR A 86 5.06 18.84 3.44
CA THR A 86 3.72 18.64 2.88
C THR A 86 3.80 17.72 1.67
N ILE A 87 3.14 16.56 1.74
CA ILE A 87 3.18 15.56 0.66
C ILE A 87 2.25 15.92 -0.49
N ARG A 88 2.44 15.27 -1.64
CA ARG A 88 1.56 15.40 -2.80
C ARG A 88 0.45 14.33 -2.76
N PRO A 89 -0.84 14.72 -2.71
CA PRO A 89 -1.95 13.80 -2.95
C PRO A 89 -2.02 13.41 -4.44
N TYR A 90 -2.70 12.31 -4.72
CA TYR A 90 -2.98 11.85 -6.06
C TYR A 90 -4.41 11.27 -6.10
N ASN A 91 -5.03 11.29 -7.28
CA ASN A 91 -6.36 10.73 -7.47
C ASN A 91 -6.23 9.26 -7.88
N GLU A 92 -6.26 8.35 -6.91
CA GLU A 92 -6.13 6.91 -7.12
C GLU A 92 -7.18 6.34 -8.09
N ALA A 93 -8.42 6.82 -8.03
CA ALA A 93 -9.49 6.38 -8.94
C ALA A 93 -9.23 6.81 -10.38
N ALA A 94 -8.63 7.99 -10.58
CA ALA A 94 -8.22 8.44 -11.92
C ALA A 94 -6.99 7.70 -12.44
N TRP A 95 -6.08 7.26 -11.55
CA TRP A 95 -4.91 6.45 -11.94
C TRP A 95 -5.32 5.04 -12.35
N ALA A 96 -6.28 4.43 -11.64
CA ALA A 96 -6.76 3.07 -11.88
C ALA A 96 -7.47 2.85 -13.23
N VAL A 97 -7.67 3.91 -14.02
CA VAL A 97 -8.28 3.88 -15.36
C VAL A 97 -7.35 4.44 -16.44
N LEU A 98 -6.07 4.67 -16.12
CA LEU A 98 -5.06 5.01 -17.11
C LEU A 98 -4.68 3.77 -17.93
N GLY A 99 -4.29 3.99 -19.19
CA GLY A 99 -4.08 2.91 -20.16
C GLY A 99 -2.91 1.97 -19.83
N ASP A 100 -1.99 2.34 -18.95
CA ASP A 100 -0.93 1.45 -18.49
C ASP A 100 -1.47 0.25 -17.69
N TYR A 101 -2.57 0.41 -16.95
CA TYR A 101 -3.24 -0.70 -16.25
C TYR A 101 -3.84 -1.74 -17.20
N GLU A 102 -4.16 -1.35 -18.44
CA GLU A 102 -4.67 -2.24 -19.48
C GLU A 102 -3.54 -2.88 -20.31
N LEU A 103 -2.43 -2.16 -20.49
CA LEU A 103 -1.32 -2.59 -21.34
C LEU A 103 -0.30 -3.47 -20.61
N MET A 104 -0.17 -3.32 -19.30
CA MET A 104 0.73 -4.15 -18.50
C MET A 104 0.06 -5.47 -18.13
N SER A 105 0.81 -6.55 -18.25
CA SER A 105 0.39 -7.85 -17.74
C SER A 105 0.37 -7.87 -16.21
N VAL A 106 -0.41 -8.80 -15.65
CA VAL A 106 -0.44 -9.09 -14.21
C VAL A 106 0.96 -9.35 -13.65
N GLU A 107 1.77 -10.10 -14.39
CA GLU A 107 3.15 -10.42 -14.00
C GLU A 107 4.03 -9.17 -13.95
N GLU A 108 3.91 -8.24 -14.90
CA GLU A 108 4.64 -6.97 -14.88
C GLU A 108 4.20 -6.07 -13.72
N GLY A 109 2.90 -6.04 -13.39
CA GLY A 109 2.40 -5.37 -12.19
C GLY A 109 2.96 -5.95 -10.89
N LEU A 110 3.00 -7.27 -10.76
CA LEU A 110 3.59 -7.97 -9.62
C LEU A 110 5.10 -7.69 -9.49
N ASN A 111 5.83 -7.69 -10.61
CA ASN A 111 7.26 -7.38 -10.63
C ASN A 111 7.53 -5.92 -10.22
N PHE A 112 6.67 -4.98 -10.62
CA PHE A 112 6.75 -3.60 -10.18
C PHE A 112 6.51 -3.46 -8.67
N LEU A 113 5.44 -4.09 -8.15
CA LEU A 113 5.14 -4.13 -6.72
C LEU A 113 6.32 -4.69 -5.91
N GLU A 114 6.91 -5.80 -6.35
CA GLU A 114 8.06 -6.42 -5.72
C GLU A 114 9.28 -5.48 -5.70
N ALA A 115 9.59 -4.83 -6.82
CA ALA A 115 10.71 -3.88 -6.91
C ALA A 115 10.55 -2.67 -5.96
N VAL A 116 9.33 -2.13 -5.87
CA VAL A 116 8.99 -1.05 -4.92
C VAL A 116 9.23 -1.52 -3.48
N HIS A 117 8.72 -2.70 -3.12
CA HIS A 117 8.83 -3.25 -1.76
C HIS A 117 10.27 -3.56 -1.36
N LEU A 118 11.10 -4.08 -2.27
CA LEU A 118 12.52 -4.31 -1.99
C LEU A 118 13.21 -3.03 -1.54
N LYS A 119 12.98 -1.92 -2.27
CA LYS A 119 13.56 -0.62 -1.94
C LYS A 119 12.95 -0.01 -0.68
N TRP A 120 11.66 -0.24 -0.45
CA TRP A 120 10.94 0.30 0.69
C TRP A 120 11.32 -0.38 2.01
N VAL A 121 11.40 -1.71 2.02
CA VAL A 121 11.93 -2.47 3.15
C VAL A 121 13.39 -2.12 3.42
N ALA A 122 14.20 -1.91 2.37
CA ALA A 122 15.59 -1.50 2.53
C ALA A 122 15.71 -0.14 3.25
N ILE A 123 14.87 0.86 2.92
CA ILE A 123 14.93 2.16 3.61
C ILE A 123 14.48 2.02 5.07
N PHE A 124 13.45 1.22 5.37
CA PHE A 124 12.99 1.03 6.75
C PHE A 124 14.08 0.49 7.69
N LYS A 125 14.91 -0.42 7.19
CA LYS A 125 16.05 -0.98 7.94
C LYS A 125 17.14 0.05 8.26
N THR A 126 17.08 1.24 7.69
CA THR A 126 18.03 2.33 7.94
C THR A 126 17.48 3.41 8.88
N ILE A 127 16.18 3.37 9.18
CA ILE A 127 15.53 4.37 10.06
C ILE A 127 15.99 4.11 11.49
N LYS A 128 16.53 5.16 12.14
CA LYS A 128 16.91 5.10 13.56
C LYS A 128 15.66 5.16 14.43
N ILE A 129 15.78 4.65 15.65
CA ILE A 129 14.66 4.61 16.61
C ILE A 129 13.95 5.97 16.76
N ASP A 130 14.70 7.06 16.91
CA ASP A 130 14.14 8.41 17.08
C ASP A 130 13.52 8.96 15.80
N ASP A 131 14.02 8.54 14.62
CA ASP A 131 13.56 9.02 13.32
C ASP A 131 12.15 8.49 12.97
N TRP A 132 11.67 7.43 13.65
CA TRP A 132 10.28 6.98 13.52
C TRP A 132 9.24 8.02 13.97
N ASN A 133 9.66 9.00 14.79
CA ASN A 133 8.83 10.13 15.19
C ASN A 133 8.85 11.30 14.18
N ARG A 134 9.68 11.24 13.12
CA ARG A 134 9.62 12.23 12.04
C ARG A 134 8.26 12.18 11.37
N THR A 135 7.84 13.31 10.83
CA THR A 135 6.48 13.51 10.32
C THR A 135 6.47 13.97 8.86
N PHE A 136 5.33 13.77 8.22
CA PHE A 136 4.93 14.50 7.01
C PHE A 136 3.47 14.93 7.13
N GLN A 137 3.10 16.01 6.45
CA GLN A 137 1.74 16.55 6.49
C GLN A 137 0.95 16.15 5.24
N HIS A 138 -0.26 15.62 5.40
CA HIS A 138 -1.20 15.46 4.30
C HIS A 138 -2.01 16.76 4.11
N PRO A 139 -1.91 17.45 2.96
CA PRO A 139 -2.48 18.80 2.81
C PRO A 139 -4.01 18.84 2.87
N GLU A 140 -4.69 17.76 2.48
CA GLU A 140 -6.17 17.73 2.47
C GLU A 140 -6.78 17.48 3.86
N SER A 141 -6.11 16.69 4.71
CA SER A 141 -6.60 16.40 6.06
C SER A 141 -5.97 17.32 7.12
N GLY A 142 -4.85 17.97 6.80
CA GLY A 142 -4.05 18.75 7.74
C GLY A 142 -3.29 17.91 8.78
N ILE A 143 -3.43 16.58 8.73
CA ILE A 143 -2.83 15.65 9.70
C ILE A 143 -1.33 15.52 9.45
N ASN A 144 -0.55 15.61 10.54
CA ASN A 144 0.86 15.23 10.56
C ASN A 144 0.98 13.74 10.90
N TYR A 145 1.43 12.94 9.94
CA TYR A 145 1.66 11.52 10.12
C TYR A 145 3.08 11.26 10.59
N LYS A 146 3.25 10.66 11.77
CA LYS A 146 4.53 10.05 12.16
C LYS A 146 4.86 8.89 11.22
N LEU A 147 6.14 8.65 10.97
CA LEU A 147 6.59 7.54 10.13
C LEU A 147 6.11 6.19 10.65
N ILE A 148 6.06 5.98 11.97
CA ILE A 148 5.54 4.73 12.56
C ILE A 148 4.04 4.51 12.28
N ASN A 149 3.23 5.56 12.35
CA ASN A 149 1.79 5.49 12.06
C ASN A 149 1.55 5.28 10.56
N ALA A 150 2.36 5.92 9.71
CA ALA A 150 2.33 5.68 8.27
C ALA A 150 2.70 4.23 7.93
N LEU A 151 3.73 3.67 8.59
CA LEU A 151 4.15 2.28 8.40
C LEU A 151 3.01 1.31 8.75
N ALA A 152 2.35 1.51 9.90
CA ALA A 152 1.21 0.70 10.32
C ALA A 152 0.02 0.81 9.36
N MET A 153 -0.29 2.03 8.89
CA MET A 153 -1.35 2.27 7.90
C MET A 153 -1.09 1.51 6.60
N TYR A 154 0.16 1.53 6.12
CA TYR A 154 0.51 0.85 4.88
C TYR A 154 0.57 -0.68 5.03
N ALA A 155 0.94 -1.20 6.20
CA ALA A 155 0.80 -2.62 6.50
C ALA A 155 -0.69 -3.05 6.47
N TRP A 156 -1.58 -2.25 7.05
CA TRP A 156 -3.04 -2.46 6.92
C TRP A 156 -3.50 -2.35 5.47
N HIS A 157 -3.07 -1.33 4.72
CA HIS A 157 -3.47 -1.09 3.33
C HIS A 157 -3.11 -2.29 2.42
N GLY A 158 -1.91 -2.84 2.58
CA GLY A 158 -1.49 -4.05 1.88
C GLY A 158 -2.40 -5.24 2.17
N ASN A 159 -2.62 -5.55 3.46
CA ASN A 159 -3.49 -6.66 3.86
C ASN A 159 -4.96 -6.44 3.47
N HIS A 160 -5.41 -5.19 3.47
CA HIS A 160 -6.75 -4.78 3.08
C HIS A 160 -7.00 -5.08 1.60
N HIS A 161 -6.09 -4.69 0.71
CA HIS A 161 -6.19 -4.98 -0.71
C HIS A 161 -5.94 -6.46 -1.04
N LEU A 162 -5.06 -7.14 -0.31
CA LEU A 162 -4.94 -8.59 -0.40
C LEU A 162 -6.29 -9.27 -0.12
N ALA A 163 -6.99 -8.85 0.94
CA ALA A 163 -8.31 -9.36 1.26
C ALA A 163 -9.37 -9.00 0.20
N HIS A 164 -9.25 -7.88 -0.52
CA HIS A 164 -10.10 -7.61 -1.68
C HIS A 164 -9.88 -8.59 -2.83
N ILE A 165 -8.63 -8.98 -3.11
CA ILE A 165 -8.34 -10.00 -4.12
C ILE A 165 -8.90 -11.36 -3.68
N GLU A 166 -8.87 -11.69 -2.39
CA GLU A 166 -9.43 -12.97 -1.90
C GLU A 166 -10.95 -13.05 -2.13
N LEU A 167 -11.68 -11.92 -2.18
CA LEU A 167 -13.14 -11.91 -2.38
C LEU A 167 -13.58 -12.37 -3.78
N VAL A 168 -12.67 -12.43 -4.77
CA VAL A 168 -12.99 -12.90 -6.12
C VAL A 168 -12.71 -14.39 -6.34
N ARG A 169 -12.07 -15.04 -5.36
CA ARG A 169 -11.79 -16.47 -5.38
C ARG A 169 -13.09 -17.27 -5.28
#